data_AF-A0A1H4AS29-F1
#
_entry.id   AF-A0A1H4AS29-F1
#
_cell.length_a   1.000
_cell.length_b   1.000
_cell.length_c   1.000
_cell.angle_alpha   90.00
_cell.angle_beta   90.00
_cell.angle_gamma   90.00
#
_symmetry.space_group_name_H-M   'P 1'
#
loop_
_entity.id
_entity.type
_entity.pdbx_description
1 polymer ?
#
loop_
_entity_poly.entity_id
_entity_poly.type
_entity_poly.pdbx_seq_one_letter_code
_entity_poly.pdbx_strand_id
1 'polypeptide(L)'
;MAVKAMNFKMDEIDINEMKQVASVYHMTVTDVIKEAVREYVGKMKQDPFYKLTANVQEADIEESTEILDEIESLSDDDLSISSVEQVRV
;
A
#
# COMPACT_ATOMS: atom_id res chain seq x y z
N MET A 1 -2.27 -20.34 15.50
CA MET A 1 -2.96 -19.06 15.27
C MET A 1 -4.45 -19.25 15.51
N ALA A 2 -5.11 -18.36 16.23
CA ALA A 2 -6.56 -18.44 16.43
C ALA A 2 -7.29 -18.02 15.15
N VAL A 3 -8.18 -18.87 14.64
CA VAL A 3 -9.02 -18.55 13.49
C VAL A 3 -10.27 -17.83 13.98
N LYS A 4 -10.55 -16.64 13.45
CA LYS A 4 -11.78 -15.87 13.72
C LYS A 4 -12.62 -15.78 12.46
N ALA A 5 -13.93 -15.96 12.61
CA ALA A 5 -14.88 -15.76 11.52
C ALA A 5 -15.10 -14.26 11.27
N MET A 6 -15.34 -13.91 10.00
CA MET A 6 -15.65 -12.56 9.55
C MET A 6 -16.90 -12.63 8.67
N ASN A 7 -17.86 -11.73 8.90
CA ASN A 7 -19.08 -11.62 8.11
C ASN A 7 -19.03 -10.31 7.31
N PHE A 8 -19.33 -10.37 6.02
CA PHE A 8 -19.41 -9.23 5.12
C PHE A 8 -20.72 -9.26 4.34
N LYS A 9 -21.25 -8.08 4.04
CA LYS A 9 -22.36 -7.89 3.12
C LYS A 9 -21.79 -7.41 1.79
N MET A 10 -22.26 -7.98 0.69
CA MET A 10 -21.91 -7.60 -0.67
C MET A 10 -23.15 -7.73 -1.54
N ASP A 11 -23.11 -7.08 -2.69
CA ASP A 11 -24.15 -7.21 -3.68
C ASP A 11 -24.14 -8.62 -4.29
N GLU A 12 -25.33 -9.09 -4.66
CA GLU A 12 -25.51 -10.45 -5.18
C GLU A 12 -24.75 -10.66 -6.50
N ILE A 13 -24.61 -9.60 -7.29
CA ILE A 13 -23.87 -9.60 -8.56
C ILE A 13 -22.40 -9.97 -8.30
N ASP A 14 -21.74 -9.27 -7.38
CA ASP A 14 -20.33 -9.49 -7.02
C ASP A 14 -20.10 -10.91 -6.46
N ILE A 15 -21.03 -11.41 -5.64
CA ILE A 15 -20.98 -12.78 -5.13
C ILE A 15 -21.04 -13.80 -6.27
N ASN A 16 -21.88 -13.55 -7.27
CA ASN A 16 -22.05 -14.46 -8.40
C ASN A 16 -20.83 -14.44 -9.31
N GLU A 17 -20.22 -13.28 -9.57
CA GLU A 17 -18.96 -13.20 -10.31
C GLU A 17 -17.84 -13.96 -9.59
N MET A 18 -17.69 -13.79 -8.28
CA MET A 18 -16.69 -14.54 -7.52
C MET A 18 -16.92 -16.05 -7.55
N LYS A 19 -18.18 -16.51 -7.51
CA LYS A 19 -18.49 -17.94 -7.67
C LYS A 19 -18.08 -18.47 -9.04
N GLN A 20 -18.27 -17.69 -10.10
CA GLN A 20 -17.85 -18.08 -11.45
C GLN A 20 -16.33 -18.21 -11.53
N VAL A 21 -15.59 -17.21 -11.02
CA VAL A 21 -14.12 -17.27 -10.95
C VAL A 21 -13.66 -18.47 -10.13
N ALA A 22 -14.22 -18.66 -8.93
CA ALA A 22 -13.91 -19.78 -8.06
C ALA A 22 -14.12 -21.14 -8.76
N SER A 23 -15.21 -21.26 -9.53
CA SER A 23 -15.52 -22.47 -10.31
C SER A 23 -14.50 -22.73 -11.42
N VAL A 24 -14.04 -21.70 -12.13
CA VAL A 24 -13.05 -21.84 -13.22
C VAL A 24 -11.69 -22.28 -12.68
N TYR A 25 -11.27 -21.73 -11.55
CA TYR A 25 -9.97 -22.02 -10.94
C TYR A 25 -10.01 -23.15 -9.91
N HIS A 26 -11.12 -23.87 -9.80
CA HIS A 26 -11.32 -24.99 -8.87
C HIS A 26 -10.98 -24.66 -7.40
N MET A 27 -11.35 -23.47 -6.96
CA MET A 27 -11.11 -22.99 -5.59
C MET A 27 -12.42 -22.63 -4.90
N THR A 28 -12.39 -22.48 -3.57
CA THR A 28 -13.56 -22.00 -2.85
C THR A 28 -13.66 -20.47 -2.96
N VAL A 29 -14.86 -19.92 -2.85
CA VAL A 29 -15.06 -18.45 -2.79
C VAL A 29 -14.24 -17.86 -1.62
N THR A 30 -14.12 -18.59 -0.52
CA THR A 30 -13.29 -18.18 0.62
C THR A 30 -11.81 -18.06 0.25
N ASP A 31 -11.29 -18.94 -0.61
CA ASP A 31 -9.90 -18.87 -1.06
C ASP A 31 -9.67 -17.69 -2.01
N VAL A 32 -10.62 -17.44 -2.93
CA VAL A 32 -10.62 -16.22 -3.75
C VAL A 32 -10.52 -14.98 -2.86
N ILE A 33 -11.37 -14.89 -1.83
CA ILE A 33 -11.39 -13.74 -0.91
C ILE A 33 -10.08 -13.63 -0.13
N LYS A 34 -9.53 -14.74 0.36
CA LYS A 34 -8.25 -14.72 1.10
C LYS A 34 -7.10 -14.23 0.24
N GLU A 35 -6.99 -14.71 -0.99
CA GLU A 35 -5.92 -14.29 -1.90
C GLU A 35 -6.10 -12.83 -2.33
N ALA A 36 -7.33 -12.41 -2.66
CA ALA A 36 -7.63 -11.03 -3.00
C ALA A 36 -7.29 -10.06 -1.85
N VAL A 37 -7.70 -10.41 -0.62
CA VAL A 37 -7.37 -9.60 0.58
C VAL A 37 -5.86 -9.59 0.82
N ARG A 38 -5.16 -10.72 0.67
CA ARG A 38 -3.70 -10.78 0.84
C ARG A 38 -2.98 -9.89 -0.17
N GLU A 39 -3.36 -9.98 -1.44
CA GLU A 39 -2.78 -9.17 -2.52
C GLU A 39 -3.05 -7.68 -2.29
N TYR A 40 -4.31 -7.33 -2.00
CA TYR A 40 -4.70 -5.93 -1.79
C TYR A 40 -4.01 -5.33 -0.56
N VAL A 41 -3.96 -6.04 0.56
CA VAL A 41 -3.21 -5.61 1.75
C VAL A 41 -1.72 -5.52 1.45
N GLY A 42 -1.16 -6.44 0.67
CA GLY A 42 0.22 -6.38 0.22
C GLY A 42 0.53 -5.10 -0.58
N LYS A 43 -0.33 -4.76 -1.53
CA LYS A 43 -0.24 -3.51 -2.31
C LYS A 43 -0.36 -2.28 -1.41
N MET A 44 -1.35 -2.26 -0.52
CA MET A 44 -1.50 -1.15 0.44
C MET A 44 -0.26 -0.99 1.31
N LYS A 45 0.41 -2.07 1.72
CA LYS A 45 1.65 -2.00 2.50
C LYS A 45 2.84 -1.45 1.70
N GLN A 46 2.82 -1.59 0.38
CA GLN A 46 3.85 -1.04 -0.50
C GLN A 46 3.61 0.44 -0.81
N ASP A 47 2.38 0.93 -0.60
CA ASP A 47 2.02 2.32 -0.85
C ASP A 47 2.88 3.28 0.01
N PRO A 48 3.50 4.32 -0.59
CA PRO A 48 4.33 5.27 0.14
C PRO A 48 3.58 5.94 1.30
N PHE A 49 2.29 6.28 1.13
CA PHE A 49 1.50 6.87 2.19
C PHE A 49 1.33 5.91 3.36
N TYR A 50 1.05 4.63 3.11
CA TYR A 50 0.97 3.63 4.17
C TYR A 50 2.32 3.43 4.87
N LYS A 51 3.44 3.34 4.13
CA LYS A 51 4.78 3.22 4.72
C LYS A 51 5.13 4.41 5.62
N LEU A 52 4.84 5.62 5.15
CA LEU A 52 5.09 6.88 5.86
C LEU A 52 4.15 7.14 7.04
N THR A 53 2.99 6.46 7.12
CA THR A 53 2.00 6.69 8.19
C THR A 53 1.90 5.54 9.18
N ALA A 54 2.14 4.30 8.74
CA ALA A 54 2.03 3.11 9.58
C ALA A 54 3.33 2.73 10.28
N ASN A 55 4.50 3.14 9.77
CA ASN A 55 5.82 2.69 10.24
C ASN A 55 6.76 3.78 10.77
N VAL A 56 6.36 5.05 10.85
CA VAL A 56 7.29 6.08 11.32
C VAL A 56 7.28 6.16 12.84
N GLN A 57 8.14 5.35 13.48
CA GLN A 57 8.82 5.81 14.69
C GLN A 57 10.17 6.43 14.32
N GLU A 58 10.97 5.79 13.44
CA GLU A 58 12.16 6.33 12.76
C GLU A 58 12.40 5.50 11.47
N ALA A 59 13.03 6.07 10.43
CA ALA A 59 13.47 5.30 9.26
C ALA A 59 14.65 4.40 9.65
N ASP A 60 14.73 3.17 9.13
CA ASP A 60 15.89 2.32 9.37
C ASP A 60 17.12 2.81 8.58
N ILE A 61 18.31 2.25 8.85
CA ILE A 61 19.57 2.73 8.26
C ILE A 61 19.58 2.53 6.75
N GLU A 62 18.97 1.45 6.25
CA GLU A 62 18.97 1.11 4.82
C GLU A 62 18.01 2.03 4.07
N GLU A 63 16.80 2.25 4.62
CA GLU A 63 15.83 3.22 4.11
C GLU A 63 16.36 4.65 4.15
N SER A 64 17.06 5.02 5.23
CA SER A 64 17.68 6.35 5.35
C SER A 64 18.79 6.54 4.32
N THR A 65 19.57 5.50 4.03
CA THR A 65 20.64 5.55 3.03
C THR A 65 20.05 5.70 1.63
N GLU A 66 19.02 4.93 1.28
CA GLU A 66 18.33 5.04 -0.01
C GLU A 66 17.72 6.43 -0.22
N ILE A 67 17.09 7.01 0.81
CA ILE A 67 16.53 8.37 0.75
C ILE A 67 17.63 9.42 0.57
N LEU A 68 18.75 9.28 1.28
CA LEU A 68 19.88 10.20 1.15
C LEU A 68 20.54 10.11 -0.22
N ASP A 69 20.76 8.89 -0.74
CA ASP A 69 21.31 8.67 -2.07
C ASP A 69 20.43 9.30 -3.16
N GLU A 70 19.11 9.15 -3.05
CA GLU A 70 18.17 9.77 -3.99
C GLU A 70 18.21 11.30 -3.88
N ILE A 71 18.24 11.88 -2.67
CA ILE A 71 18.34 13.33 -2.45
C ILE A 71 19.66 13.88 -3.00
N GLU A 72 20.78 13.18 -2.78
CA GLU A 72 22.10 13.57 -3.28
C GLU A 72 22.21 13.46 -4.81
N SER A 73 21.37 12.62 -5.44
CA SER A 73 21.30 12.48 -6.89
C SER A 73 20.56 13.63 -7.59
N LEU A 74 19.76 14.41 -6.84
CA LEU A 74 19.01 15.54 -7.39
C LEU A 74 19.94 16.72 -7.66
N SER A 75 19.82 17.29 -8.86
CA SER A 75 20.51 18.52 -9.24
C SER A 75 19.61 19.74 -9.05
N ASP A 76 20.20 20.93 -9.09
CA ASP A 76 19.42 22.19 -9.04
C ASP A 76 18.39 22.30 -10.18
N ASP A 77 18.60 21.58 -11.30
CA ASP A 77 17.66 21.52 -12.42
C ASP A 77 16.42 20.66 -12.11
N ASP A 78 16.52 19.74 -11.13
CA ASP A 78 15.43 18.88 -10.67
C ASP A 78 14.57 19.55 -9.58
N LEU A 79 15.04 20.69 -9.05
CA LEU A 79 14.38 21.42 -7.97
C LEU A 79 13.65 22.66 -8.50
N SER A 80 12.45 22.92 -7.97
CA SER A 80 11.72 24.15 -8.24
C SER A 80 11.37 24.88 -6.96
N ILE A 81 11.58 26.20 -6.95
CA ILE A 81 11.25 27.04 -5.80
C ILE A 81 9.72 27.15 -5.70
N SER A 82 9.15 26.52 -4.67
CA SER A 82 7.71 26.54 -4.41
C SER A 82 7.26 27.84 -3.70
N SER A 83 8.10 28.42 -2.83
CA SER A 83 7.84 29.71 -2.17
C SER A 83 9.11 30.35 -1.61
N VAL A 84 9.10 31.68 -1.45
CA VAL A 84 10.21 32.47 -0.88
C VAL A 84 9.67 33.41 0.19
N GLU A 85 10.26 33.37 1.39
CA GLU A 85 9.93 34.27 2.49
C GLU A 85 11.18 35.07 2.92
N GLN A 86 11.10 36.40 2.89
CA GLN A 86 12.19 37.28 3.30
C GLN A 86 11.96 37.78 4.74
N VAL A 87 12.83 37.36 5.66
CA VAL A 87 12.88 37.94 7.01
C VAL A 87 13.69 39.23 6.96
N ARG A 88 13.03 40.37 7.15
CA ARG A 88 13.71 41.66 7.32
C ARG A 88 14.21 41.78 8.77
N VAL A 89 15.52 41.94 8.92
CA VAL A 89 16.18 42.29 10.19
C VAL A 89 16.10 43.80 10.41
#